data_AF-A0A1F9WYM0-F1
#
_entry.id   AF-A0A1F9WYM0-F1
#
_cell.length_a   1.000
_cell.length_b   1.000
_cell.length_c   1.000
_cell.angle_alpha   90.00
_cell.angle_beta   90.00
_cell.angle_gamma   90.00
#
_symmetry.space_group_name_H-M   'P 1'
#
loop_
_entity.id
_entity.type
_entity.pdbx_description
1 polymer ?
#
loop_
_entity_poly.entity_id
_entity_poly.type
_entity_poly.pdbx_seq_one_letter_code
_entity_poly.pdbx_strand_id
1 'polypeptide(L)'
;MSIKPYYLSLFICGNLFVMTTLFASNNISTNSDKYKTIATRNVFRPLWATEFNNSDDKSRKEELEALKKSEKERIESQKLAEEQAKIDNKKKEIEQNYSLTGIIFDKGKKQAVIQDRKGLSSFMYENDFLDEAKIISINETKSEVILDYKGKFTVVFRME
;
A
#
# COMPACT_ATOMS: atom_id res chain seq x y z
N MET A 1 -16.37 -43.75 24.73
CA MET A 1 -15.49 -44.85 24.24
C MET A 1 -14.40 -45.07 25.26
N SER A 2 -14.46 -46.23 25.90
CA SER A 2 -13.42 -46.78 26.79
C SER A 2 -12.22 -47.21 25.96
N ILE A 3 -11.01 -47.22 26.57
CA ILE A 3 -9.98 -48.27 26.55
C ILE A 3 -8.67 -47.66 27.13
N LYS A 4 -8.36 -48.01 28.38
CA LYS A 4 -7.03 -48.52 28.77
C LYS A 4 -7.17 -50.06 28.78
N PRO A 5 -6.14 -50.93 28.97
CA PRO A 5 -4.72 -50.78 29.41
C PRO A 5 -3.76 -51.62 28.49
N TYR A 6 -2.43 -51.81 28.66
CA TYR A 6 -1.66 -52.59 29.66
C TYR A 6 -0.14 -52.60 29.26
N TYR A 7 0.76 -52.56 30.26
CA TYR A 7 2.00 -53.34 30.54
C TYR A 7 2.88 -54.00 29.44
N LEU A 8 4.22 -53.79 29.54
CA LEU A 8 5.33 -54.80 29.66
C LEU A 8 6.70 -54.06 29.70
N SER A 9 7.55 -54.09 30.75
CA SER A 9 8.54 -55.12 31.18
C SER A 9 9.58 -55.49 30.09
N LEU A 10 10.88 -55.73 30.28
CA LEU A 10 11.89 -55.64 31.36
C LEU A 10 13.22 -56.20 30.75
N PHE A 11 14.35 -56.12 31.45
CA PHE A 11 15.67 -56.79 31.23
C PHE A 11 16.68 -56.12 30.26
N ILE A 12 17.76 -55.48 30.77
CA ILE A 12 19.01 -55.98 31.41
C ILE A 12 20.02 -56.55 30.39
N CYS A 13 21.18 -55.87 30.31
CA CYS A 13 22.56 -56.40 30.23
C CYS A 13 23.46 -55.17 30.52
N GLY A 14 24.35 -55.12 31.50
CA GLY A 14 25.03 -56.18 32.20
C GLY A 14 26.53 -56.02 31.96
N ASN A 15 27.24 -55.60 33.01
CA ASN A 15 28.69 -55.81 33.27
C ASN A 15 29.66 -54.97 32.43
N LEU A 16 30.86 -54.58 32.87
CA LEU A 16 31.61 -54.68 34.12
C LEU A 16 32.99 -54.18 33.70
N PHE A 17 33.53 -53.11 34.29
CA PHE A 17 34.99 -53.02 34.37
C PHE A 17 35.41 -52.33 35.66
N VAL A 18 36.18 -53.08 36.41
CA VAL A 18 36.71 -52.81 37.74
C VAL A 18 38.10 -52.20 37.54
N MET A 19 38.44 -51.12 38.24
CA MET A 19 39.54 -51.15 39.22
C MET A 19 39.92 -49.79 39.80
N THR A 20 40.20 -49.90 41.09
CA THR A 20 40.71 -48.99 42.10
C THR A 20 41.88 -48.10 41.67
N THR A 21 42.00 -46.91 42.26
CA THR A 21 43.02 -46.62 43.29
C THR A 21 42.71 -45.29 44.00
N LEU A 22 42.88 -45.30 45.33
CA LEU A 22 43.01 -44.10 46.14
C LEU A 22 44.17 -43.24 45.62
N PHE A 23 44.08 -41.92 45.75
CA PHE A 23 45.00 -41.12 46.59
C PHE A 23 44.46 -39.70 46.74
N ALA A 24 44.30 -39.30 47.99
CA ALA A 24 44.01 -37.94 48.39
C ALA A 24 45.25 -37.05 48.19
N SER A 25 44.96 -35.82 47.75
CA SER A 25 45.64 -34.55 48.01
C SER A 25 46.96 -34.62 48.78
N ASN A 26 48.03 -34.18 48.13
CA ASN A 26 48.69 -32.94 48.55
C ASN A 26 49.74 -32.52 47.53
N ASN A 27 49.53 -31.36 46.92
CA ASN A 27 50.63 -30.42 46.70
C ASN A 27 50.06 -29.02 46.61
N ILE A 28 50.29 -28.25 47.67
CA ILE A 28 50.18 -26.80 47.67
C ILE A 28 51.30 -26.32 46.75
N SER A 29 50.97 -26.02 45.49
CA SER A 29 51.81 -25.17 44.66
C SER A 29 51.15 -23.80 44.53
N THR A 30 51.98 -22.80 44.78
CA THR A 30 51.67 -21.39 44.95
C THR A 30 50.88 -20.81 43.78
N ASN A 31 49.75 -20.23 44.15
CA ASN A 31 48.78 -19.49 43.36
C ASN A 31 49.41 -18.27 42.66
N SER A 32 49.85 -18.41 41.41
CA SER A 32 50.20 -17.28 40.53
C SER A 32 49.18 -17.02 39.41
N ASP A 33 48.15 -17.87 39.28
CA ASP A 33 47.17 -17.77 38.19
C ASP A 33 46.05 -16.75 38.44
N LYS A 34 45.88 -16.29 39.69
CA LYS A 34 44.88 -15.26 40.03
C LYS A 34 45.13 -13.90 39.35
N TYR A 35 46.34 -13.63 38.89
CA TYR A 35 46.69 -12.34 38.29
C TYR A 35 46.72 -12.35 36.75
N LYS A 36 46.69 -13.52 36.10
CA LYS A 36 46.57 -13.60 34.63
C LYS A 36 45.15 -13.33 34.12
N THR A 37 44.13 -13.58 34.92
CA THR A 37 42.71 -13.37 34.55
C THR A 37 42.26 -11.91 34.59
N ILE A 38 43.07 -11.01 35.16
CA ILE A 38 42.77 -9.57 35.17
C ILE A 38 43.28 -8.89 33.89
N ALA A 39 44.36 -9.40 33.29
CA ALA A 39 45.03 -8.76 32.15
C ALA A 39 44.36 -9.02 30.77
N THR A 40 43.35 -9.89 30.69
CA THR A 40 42.59 -10.16 29.44
C THR A 40 41.21 -9.53 29.41
N ARG A 41 40.80 -8.85 30.51
CA ARG A 41 39.61 -8.00 30.47
C ARG A 41 39.99 -6.71 29.77
N ASN A 42 39.69 -6.62 28.48
CA ASN A 42 39.64 -5.36 27.74
C ASN A 42 38.67 -4.40 28.45
N VAL A 43 39.19 -3.58 29.38
CA VAL A 43 38.42 -2.57 30.13
C VAL A 43 38.04 -1.38 29.23
N PHE A 44 38.53 -1.36 28.00
CA PHE A 44 38.24 -0.36 26.96
C PHE A 44 37.53 -0.97 25.75
N ARG A 45 36.68 -1.99 25.92
CA ARG A 45 35.69 -2.29 24.88
C ARG A 45 34.57 -1.26 25.03
N PRO A 46 34.48 -0.23 24.18
CA PRO A 46 33.38 0.70 24.31
C PRO A 46 32.07 -0.05 24.10
N LEU A 47 31.00 0.38 24.78
CA LEU A 47 29.70 -0.29 24.75
C LEU A 47 29.07 -0.40 23.35
N TRP A 48 29.59 0.33 22.36
CA TRP A 48 29.19 0.28 20.96
C TRP A 48 29.97 -0.75 20.11
N ALA A 49 31.01 -1.39 20.66
CA ALA A 49 31.82 -2.40 19.97
C ALA A 49 31.34 -3.83 20.23
N THR A 50 30.03 -4.05 20.29
CA THR A 50 29.44 -5.38 20.12
C THR A 50 29.61 -5.80 18.66
N GLU A 51 30.08 -7.02 18.41
CA GLU A 51 30.06 -7.61 17.07
C GLU A 51 28.61 -7.55 16.55
N PHE A 52 28.40 -6.72 15.53
CA PHE A 52 27.12 -6.62 14.84
C PHE A 52 26.82 -8.00 14.24
N ASN A 53 25.88 -8.71 14.85
CA ASN A 53 25.23 -9.84 14.19
C ASN A 53 24.50 -9.29 12.96
N ASN A 54 25.13 -9.42 11.79
CA ASN A 54 24.62 -8.97 10.48
C ASN A 54 23.22 -9.51 10.11
N SER A 55 22.63 -10.39 10.91
CA SER A 55 21.26 -10.90 10.73
C SER A 55 20.19 -9.89 11.14
N ASP A 56 20.40 -9.09 12.19
CA ASP A 56 19.39 -8.15 12.69
C ASP A 56 19.28 -6.89 11.82
N ASP A 57 20.38 -6.45 11.20
CA ASP A 57 20.37 -5.30 10.27
C ASP A 57 19.64 -5.60 8.97
N LYS A 58 19.65 -6.87 8.51
CA LYS A 58 18.92 -7.30 7.30
C LYS A 58 17.41 -7.31 7.53
N SER A 59 16.97 -7.82 8.68
CA SER A 59 15.55 -7.83 9.10
C SER A 59 15.01 -6.42 9.30
N ARG A 60 15.77 -5.55 9.97
CA ARG A 60 15.39 -4.14 10.20
C ARG A 60 15.32 -3.33 8.90
N LYS A 61 16.20 -3.63 7.93
CA LYS A 61 16.17 -3.00 6.61
C LYS A 61 14.95 -3.45 5.79
N GLU A 62 14.61 -4.73 5.86
CA GLU A 62 13.43 -5.30 5.18
C GLU A 62 12.12 -4.75 5.77
N GLU A 63 12.04 -4.59 7.09
CA GLU A 63 10.89 -3.95 7.76
C GLU A 63 10.76 -2.46 7.39
N LEU A 64 11.87 -1.72 7.32
CA LEU A 64 11.86 -0.32 6.87
C LEU A 64 11.51 -0.16 5.39
N GLU A 65 11.90 -1.11 4.53
CA GLU A 65 11.52 -1.13 3.12
C GLU A 65 10.04 -1.48 2.94
N ALA A 66 9.50 -2.40 3.75
CA ALA A 66 8.08 -2.70 3.80
C ALA A 66 7.23 -1.51 4.25
N LEU A 67 7.68 -0.76 5.27
CA LEU A 67 7.02 0.47 5.74
C LEU A 67 7.06 1.60 4.71
N LYS A 68 8.18 1.76 3.99
CA LYS A 68 8.27 2.75 2.90
C LYS A 68 7.34 2.40 1.73
N LYS A 69 7.21 1.11 1.42
CA LYS A 69 6.32 0.64 0.36
C LYS A 69 4.85 0.87 0.73
N SER A 70 4.44 0.56 1.95
CA SER A 70 3.06 0.78 2.40
C SER A 70 2.70 2.27 2.48
N GLU A 71 3.63 3.13 2.91
CA GLU A 71 3.40 4.58 2.91
C GLU A 71 3.28 5.14 1.48
N LYS A 72 4.10 4.64 0.55
CA LYS A 72 3.99 5.02 -0.87
C LYS A 72 2.64 4.61 -1.47
N GLU A 73 2.17 3.39 -1.17
CA GLU A 73 0.86 2.90 -1.60
C GLU A 73 -0.30 3.72 -1.00
N ARG A 74 -0.17 4.17 0.26
CA ARG A 74 -1.13 5.10 0.87
C ARG A 74 -1.16 6.46 0.16
N ILE A 75 0.00 7.02 -0.19
CA ILE A 75 0.07 8.31 -0.89
C ILE A 75 -0.48 8.17 -2.32
N GLU A 76 -0.15 7.09 -3.02
CA GLU A 76 -0.66 6.83 -4.38
C GLU A 76 -2.18 6.66 -4.37
N SER A 77 -2.74 5.90 -3.42
CA SER A 77 -4.19 5.75 -3.28
C SER A 77 -4.90 7.05 -2.90
N GLN A 78 -4.29 7.89 -2.05
CA GLN A 78 -4.82 9.23 -1.74
C GLN A 78 -4.83 10.15 -2.97
N LYS A 79 -3.74 10.16 -3.75
CA LYS A 79 -3.67 10.96 -4.98
C LYS A 79 -4.74 10.56 -5.99
N LEU A 80 -4.95 9.25 -6.20
CA LEU A 80 -5.99 8.75 -7.09
C LEU A 80 -7.39 9.14 -6.60
N ALA A 81 -7.65 9.07 -5.30
CA ALA A 81 -8.93 9.50 -4.72
C ALA A 81 -9.17 11.01 -4.89
N GLU A 82 -8.16 11.84 -4.70
CA GLU A 82 -8.24 13.29 -4.92
C GLU A 82 -8.47 13.64 -6.39
N GLU A 83 -7.79 12.95 -7.32
CA GLU A 83 -8.00 13.14 -8.75
C GLU A 83 -9.41 12.75 -9.18
N GLN A 84 -9.93 11.64 -8.66
CA GLN A 84 -11.31 11.24 -8.93
C GLN A 84 -12.30 12.26 -8.37
N ALA A 85 -12.10 12.73 -7.14
CA ALA A 85 -12.95 13.76 -6.53
C ALA A 85 -12.95 15.07 -7.34
N LYS A 86 -11.80 15.47 -7.90
CA LYS A 86 -11.70 16.64 -8.80
C LYS A 86 -12.51 16.43 -10.07
N ILE A 87 -12.43 15.25 -10.67
CA ILE A 87 -13.18 14.89 -11.89
C ILE A 87 -14.69 14.91 -11.60
N ASP A 88 -15.12 14.30 -10.51
CA ASP A 88 -16.55 14.23 -10.13
C ASP A 88 -17.11 15.62 -9.83
N ASN A 89 -16.34 16.48 -9.16
CA ASN A 89 -16.72 17.87 -8.92
C ASN A 89 -16.85 18.66 -10.23
N LYS A 90 -15.94 18.46 -11.17
CA LYS A 90 -16.03 19.08 -12.50
C LYS A 90 -17.23 18.61 -13.30
N LYS A 91 -17.55 17.32 -13.24
CA LYS A 91 -18.77 16.78 -13.85
C LYS A 91 -20.03 17.46 -13.28
N LYS A 92 -20.14 17.54 -11.95
CA LYS A 92 -21.26 18.20 -11.28
C LYS A 92 -21.35 19.69 -11.62
N GLU A 93 -20.22 20.38 -11.72
CA GLU A 93 -20.17 21.79 -12.11
C GLU A 93 -20.76 22.02 -13.51
N ILE A 94 -20.38 21.18 -14.48
CA ILE A 94 -20.92 21.25 -15.85
C ILE A 94 -22.42 20.94 -15.87
N GLU A 95 -22.86 19.91 -15.15
CA GLU A 95 -24.26 19.52 -15.05
C GLU A 95 -25.14 20.58 -14.38
N GLN A 96 -24.59 21.36 -13.44
CA GLN A 96 -25.34 22.41 -12.71
C GLN A 96 -25.33 23.77 -13.41
N ASN A 97 -24.27 24.08 -14.14
CA ASN A 97 -24.12 25.39 -14.78
C ASN A 97 -24.78 25.44 -16.16
N TYR A 98 -24.95 24.31 -16.84
CA TYR A 98 -25.46 24.28 -18.20
C TYR A 98 -26.71 23.42 -18.31
N SER A 99 -27.67 23.90 -19.08
CA SER A 99 -28.88 23.16 -19.44
C SER A 99 -29.09 23.17 -20.95
N LEU A 100 -29.63 22.06 -21.47
CA LEU A 100 -30.04 21.98 -22.87
C LEU A 100 -31.43 22.59 -23.01
N THR A 101 -31.54 23.70 -23.73
CA THR A 101 -32.81 24.39 -23.96
C THR A 101 -33.51 23.91 -25.22
N GLY A 102 -32.75 23.47 -26.21
CA GLY A 102 -33.32 23.10 -27.50
C GLY A 102 -32.30 22.50 -28.46
N ILE A 103 -32.80 21.80 -29.46
CA ILE A 103 -32.04 21.39 -30.63
C ILE A 103 -32.74 22.00 -31.83
N ILE A 104 -32.00 22.81 -32.59
CA ILE A 104 -32.49 23.45 -33.80
C ILE A 104 -31.74 22.92 -35.02
N PHE A 105 -32.37 23.08 -36.18
CA PHE A 105 -31.79 22.67 -37.44
C PHE A 105 -31.47 23.92 -38.26
N ASP A 106 -30.19 24.24 -38.41
CA ASP A 106 -29.73 25.39 -39.21
C ASP A 106 -28.91 24.91 -40.41
N LYS A 107 -29.30 25.33 -41.61
CA LYS A 107 -28.59 25.05 -42.88
C LYS A 107 -28.23 23.57 -43.10
N GLY A 108 -29.12 22.65 -42.72
CA GLY A 108 -28.87 21.22 -42.90
C GLY A 108 -28.05 20.57 -41.78
N LYS A 109 -27.69 21.31 -40.73
CA LYS A 109 -26.91 20.81 -39.59
C LYS A 109 -27.70 20.97 -38.29
N LYS A 110 -27.53 19.99 -37.40
CA LYS A 110 -28.07 20.04 -36.04
C LYS A 110 -27.25 21.00 -35.20
N GLN A 111 -27.94 21.80 -34.41
CA GLN A 111 -27.33 22.78 -33.52
C GLN A 111 -28.02 22.68 -32.15
N ALA A 112 -27.22 22.57 -31.10
CA ALA A 112 -27.69 22.55 -29.72
C ALA A 112 -27.73 23.97 -29.18
N VAL A 113 -28.81 24.29 -28.46
CA VAL A 113 -28.98 25.52 -27.71
C VAL A 113 -28.72 25.20 -26.25
N ILE A 114 -27.57 25.61 -25.74
CA ILE A 114 -27.15 25.36 -24.36
C ILE A 114 -27.22 26.68 -23.60
N GLN A 115 -27.93 26.70 -22.48
CA GLN A 115 -28.06 27.88 -21.63
C GLN A 115 -27.18 27.74 -20.40
N ASP A 116 -26.38 28.77 -20.11
CA ASP A 116 -25.64 28.89 -18.85
C ASP A 116 -26.59 29.30 -17.71
N ARG A 117 -26.22 29.07 -16.47
CA ARG A 117 -26.93 29.46 -15.24
C ARG A 117 -27.25 30.95 -15.19
N LYS A 118 -26.48 31.77 -15.90
CA LYS A 118 -26.72 33.22 -16.06
C LYS A 118 -27.84 33.56 -17.06
N GLY A 119 -28.45 32.56 -17.69
CA GLY A 119 -29.48 32.70 -18.70
C GLY A 119 -28.96 32.97 -20.12
N LEU A 120 -27.64 32.97 -20.33
CA LEU A 120 -27.03 33.19 -21.64
C LEU A 120 -27.09 31.92 -22.49
N SER A 121 -27.78 31.98 -23.62
CA SER A 121 -27.86 30.88 -24.58
C SER A 121 -26.70 30.92 -25.57
N SER A 122 -26.03 29.80 -25.71
CA SER A 122 -24.98 29.55 -26.68
C SER A 122 -25.46 28.51 -27.69
N PHE A 123 -25.17 28.77 -28.97
CA PHE A 123 -25.51 27.88 -30.06
C PHE A 123 -24.27 27.10 -30.46
N MET A 124 -24.32 25.79 -30.36
CA MET A 124 -23.15 24.92 -30.50
C MET A 124 -23.44 23.80 -31.49
N TYR A 125 -22.46 23.47 -32.33
CA TYR A 125 -22.52 22.37 -33.28
C TYR A 125 -21.74 21.15 -32.77
N GLU A 126 -21.88 20.03 -33.47
CA GLU A 126 -21.00 18.88 -33.24
C GLU A 126 -19.54 19.26 -33.49
N ASN A 127 -18.66 18.82 -32.58
CA ASN A 127 -17.24 19.15 -32.46
C ASN A 127 -16.89 20.51 -31.86
N ASP A 128 -17.86 21.34 -31.49
CA ASP A 128 -17.58 22.57 -30.74
C ASP A 128 -17.22 22.25 -29.27
N PHE A 129 -16.60 23.24 -28.63
CA PHE A 129 -16.18 23.16 -27.23
C PHE A 129 -17.08 24.02 -26.36
N LEU A 130 -17.65 23.41 -25.33
CA LEU A 130 -18.27 24.09 -24.20
C LEU A 130 -17.28 24.02 -23.04
N ASP A 131 -16.65 25.17 -22.75
CA ASP A 131 -15.46 25.28 -21.90
C ASP A 131 -14.33 24.35 -22.37
N GLU A 132 -14.26 23.16 -21.80
CA GLU A 132 -13.25 22.14 -22.08
C GLU A 132 -13.87 20.81 -22.52
N ALA A 133 -15.20 20.72 -22.57
CA ALA A 133 -15.94 19.55 -23.02
C ALA A 133 -16.30 19.70 -24.49
N LYS A 134 -15.94 18.70 -25.30
CA LYS A 134 -16.23 18.66 -26.72
C LYS A 134 -17.60 18.02 -26.96
N ILE A 135 -18.44 18.64 -27.79
CA ILE A 135 -19.70 18.04 -28.21
C ILE A 135 -19.40 16.92 -29.21
N ILE A 136 -19.69 15.68 -28.84
CA ILE A 136 -19.49 14.51 -29.72
C ILE A 136 -20.70 14.31 -30.61
N SER A 137 -21.92 14.46 -30.07
CA SER A 137 -23.13 14.12 -30.79
C SER A 137 -24.33 14.93 -30.31
N ILE A 138 -25.18 15.31 -31.26
CA ILE A 138 -26.47 15.96 -31.01
C ILE A 138 -27.58 15.03 -31.53
N ASN A 139 -28.37 14.47 -30.62
CA ASN A 139 -29.46 13.56 -30.93
C ASN A 139 -30.82 14.24 -30.76
N GLU A 140 -31.44 14.58 -31.88
CA GLU A 140 -32.78 15.16 -31.94
C GLU A 140 -33.87 14.19 -31.45
N THR A 141 -33.83 12.93 -31.90
CA THR A 141 -34.88 11.95 -31.56
C THR A 141 -34.96 11.65 -30.08
N LYS A 142 -33.81 11.64 -29.40
CA LYS A 142 -33.76 11.47 -27.93
C LYS A 142 -33.76 12.79 -27.17
N SER A 143 -33.63 13.92 -27.86
CA SER A 143 -33.41 15.24 -27.25
C SER A 143 -32.23 15.23 -26.28
N GLU A 144 -31.11 14.63 -26.70
CA GLU A 144 -29.90 14.47 -25.90
C GLU A 144 -28.69 15.09 -26.62
N VAL A 145 -27.81 15.74 -25.85
CA VAL A 145 -26.50 16.20 -26.32
C VAL A 145 -25.42 15.52 -25.49
N ILE A 146 -24.44 14.92 -26.16
CA ILE A 146 -23.35 14.19 -25.52
C ILE A 146 -22.08 15.01 -25.62
N LEU A 147 -21.48 15.31 -24.47
CA LEU A 147 -20.21 16.01 -24.36
C LEU A 147 -19.16 15.07 -23.78
N ASP A 148 -17.93 15.17 -24.27
CA ASP A 148 -16.76 14.49 -23.72
C ASP A 148 -15.75 15.49 -23.19
N TYR A 149 -15.41 15.33 -21.92
CA TYR A 149 -14.41 16.13 -21.26
C TYR A 149 -13.04 15.46 -21.39
N LYS A 150 -12.29 15.81 -22.45
CA LYS A 150 -10.90 15.39 -22.67
C LYS A 150 -10.68 13.87 -22.53
N GLY A 151 -11.67 13.03 -22.88
CA GLY A 151 -11.62 11.57 -22.73
C GLY A 151 -11.67 11.05 -21.29
N LYS A 152 -11.96 11.89 -20.29
CA LYS A 152 -12.05 11.48 -18.87
C LYS A 152 -13.45 11.05 -18.47
N PHE A 153 -14.46 11.80 -18.88
CA PHE A 153 -15.86 11.50 -18.58
C PHE A 153 -16.79 12.10 -19.62
N THR A 154 -17.98 11.52 -19.73
CA THR A 154 -19.05 12.01 -20.59
C THR A 154 -20.16 12.64 -19.77
N VAL A 155 -20.73 13.71 -20.32
CA VAL A 155 -21.92 14.40 -19.79
C VAL A 155 -23.01 14.29 -20.85
N VAL A 156 -24.21 13.94 -20.41
CA VAL A 156 -25.38 13.85 -21.28
C VAL A 156 -26.38 14.88 -20.80
N PHE A 157 -26.59 15.93 -21.59
CA PHE A 157 -27.70 16.84 -21.35
C PHE A 157 -28.95 16.29 -22.00
N ARG A 158 -30.06 16.32 -21.26
CA ARG A 158 -31.39 15.97 -21.73
C ARG A 158 -32.26 17.22 -21.66
N MET A 159 -33.16 17.41 -22.62
CA MET A 159 -34.25 18.36 -22.41
C MET A 159 -35.20 17.81 -21.34
N GLU A 160 -35.51 18.64 -20.36
CA GLU A 160 -36.62 18.43 -19.41
C GLU A 160 -37.96 18.83 -20.03
#